data_AF-A0A9P5TLK8-F1
#
_entry.id   AF-A0A9P5TLK8-F1
#
_cell.length_a   1.000
_cell.length_b   1.000
_cell.length_c   1.000
_cell.angle_alpha   90.00
_cell.angle_beta   90.00
_cell.angle_gamma   90.00
#
_symmetry.space_group_name_H-M   'P 1'
#
loop_
_entity.id
_entity.type
_entity.pdbx_description
1 polymer ?
#
loop_
_entity_poly.entity_id
_entity_poly.type
_entity_poly.pdbx_seq_one_letter_code
_entity_poly.pdbx_strand_id
1 'polypeptide(L)'
;MYSFRTIAAAAVLLASIVVNAAVPAHHVRPGAVFVAKPAHFEPPEPGHSGPSGHRNHPVIALDHPNHEGWVPVAVVSHNHPEHMQQHVANAQHYDHHTHAEGGEVSTTGSQVALGHPTHVHIDDLHHVSHDSGLPRRLHPTDTHNLQHDVHHASGFTSNNERYRTPTPPWRHHE
;
A
#
# COMPACT_ATOMS: atom_id res chain seq x y z
N MET A 1 15.64 -36.30 25.26
CA MET A 1 15.13 -36.65 23.92
C MET A 1 14.24 -35.50 23.45
N TYR A 2 14.81 -34.54 22.72
CA TYR A 2 14.05 -33.40 22.20
C TYR A 2 13.61 -33.72 20.76
N SER A 3 12.30 -33.78 20.56
CA SER A 3 11.67 -34.07 19.27
C SER A 3 11.43 -32.76 18.54
N PHE A 4 12.27 -32.45 17.55
CA PHE A 4 12.04 -31.35 16.63
C PHE A 4 11.05 -31.83 15.56
N ARG A 5 9.82 -31.32 15.63
CA ARG A 5 8.83 -31.44 14.55
C ARG A 5 9.12 -30.36 13.51
N THR A 6 9.77 -30.75 12.43
CA THR A 6 9.87 -29.97 11.19
C THR A 6 8.49 -29.88 10.54
N ILE A 7 7.89 -28.69 10.57
CA ILE A 7 6.72 -28.37 9.74
C ILE A 7 7.28 -27.85 8.41
N ALA A 8 7.09 -28.65 7.37
CA ALA A 8 7.45 -28.30 6.00
C ALA A 8 6.57 -27.13 5.53
N ALA A 9 7.18 -25.98 5.28
CA ALA A 9 6.52 -24.85 4.64
C ALA A 9 6.43 -25.12 3.12
N ALA A 10 5.23 -25.45 2.66
CA ALA A 10 4.92 -25.49 1.24
C ALA A 10 4.89 -24.06 0.70
N ALA A 11 5.96 -23.65 0.03
CA ALA A 11 6.01 -22.42 -0.75
C ALA A 11 5.20 -22.62 -2.04
N VAL A 12 3.94 -22.20 -2.03
CA VAL A 12 3.11 -22.19 -3.23
C VAL A 12 3.28 -20.86 -3.96
N LEU A 13 3.50 -21.00 -5.27
CA LEU A 13 3.85 -19.98 -6.27
C LEU A 13 2.80 -18.87 -6.38
N LEU A 14 3.21 -17.62 -6.21
CA LEU A 14 2.56 -16.49 -6.88
C LEU A 14 3.41 -16.17 -8.12
N ALA A 15 2.81 -16.46 -9.26
CA ALA A 15 3.36 -16.30 -10.59
C ALA A 15 3.68 -14.83 -10.90
N SER A 16 4.66 -14.69 -11.79
CA SER A 16 5.27 -13.48 -12.32
C SER A 16 4.27 -12.35 -12.64
N ILE A 17 4.46 -11.19 -12.01
CA ILE A 17 3.74 -9.96 -12.35
C ILE A 17 4.69 -9.06 -13.13
N VAL A 18 4.33 -8.75 -14.37
CA VAL A 18 5.06 -7.83 -15.25
C VAL A 18 4.93 -6.41 -14.69
N VAL A 19 6.07 -5.74 -14.49
CA VAL A 19 6.16 -4.39 -13.92
C VAL A 19 5.79 -3.36 -15.00
N ASN A 20 4.74 -2.56 -14.75
CA ASN A 20 4.36 -1.43 -15.62
C ASN A 20 4.94 -0.11 -15.06
N ALA A 21 5.18 0.84 -15.95
CA ALA A 21 5.88 2.12 -15.76
C ALA A 21 5.52 2.93 -14.48
N ALA A 22 6.46 3.79 -14.05
CA ALA A 22 6.34 4.70 -12.90
C ALA A 22 5.00 5.47 -12.89
N VAL A 23 4.38 5.59 -11.70
CA VAL A 23 3.06 6.21 -11.53
C VAL A 23 3.17 7.74 -11.63
N PRO A 24 2.32 8.42 -12.42
CA PRO A 24 2.28 9.88 -12.42
C PRO A 24 1.80 10.47 -11.08
N ALA A 25 2.41 11.56 -10.61
CA ALA A 25 2.06 12.22 -9.33
C ALA A 25 0.57 12.53 -9.13
N HIS A 26 -0.14 12.88 -10.20
CA HIS A 26 -1.57 13.21 -10.13
C HIS A 26 -2.49 11.99 -9.99
N HIS A 27 -1.96 10.77 -10.18
CA HIS A 27 -2.66 9.50 -9.92
C HIS A 27 -2.52 9.04 -8.47
N VAL A 28 -1.50 9.52 -7.75
CA VAL A 28 -1.33 9.22 -6.32
C VAL A 28 -2.21 10.16 -5.50
N ARG A 29 -3.21 9.57 -4.83
CA ARG A 29 -4.20 10.28 -4.02
C ARG A 29 -4.58 9.41 -2.82
N PRO A 30 -5.14 10.00 -1.75
CA PRO A 30 -5.68 9.23 -0.64
C PRO A 30 -6.60 8.08 -1.10
N GLY A 31 -6.29 6.88 -0.61
CA GLY A 31 -6.99 5.63 -0.88
C GLY A 31 -6.59 4.95 -2.20
N ALA A 32 -5.69 5.53 -3.00
CA ALA A 32 -5.19 4.86 -4.20
C ALA A 32 -4.36 3.63 -3.81
N VAL A 33 -4.57 2.52 -4.54
CA VAL A 33 -3.90 1.25 -4.26
C VAL A 33 -2.85 1.01 -5.33
N PHE A 34 -1.65 0.72 -4.86
CA PHE A 34 -0.48 0.42 -5.68
C PHE A 34 0.16 -0.87 -5.22
N VAL A 35 1.18 -1.30 -5.93
CA VAL A 35 2.14 -2.26 -5.43
C VAL A 35 3.52 -1.64 -5.37
N ALA A 36 4.27 -1.98 -4.33
CA ALA A 36 5.65 -1.54 -4.13
C ALA A 36 6.47 -2.66 -3.51
N LYS A 37 7.79 -2.62 -3.70
CA LYS A 37 8.69 -3.56 -3.04
C LYS A 37 9.11 -3.00 -1.68
N PRO A 38 9.09 -3.80 -0.60
CA PRO A 38 9.52 -3.32 0.70
C PRO A 38 10.96 -2.81 0.72
N ALA A 39 11.81 -3.24 -0.21
CA ALA A 39 13.17 -2.71 -0.36
C ALA A 39 13.23 -1.21 -0.70
N HIS A 40 12.12 -0.61 -1.12
CA HIS A 40 11.98 0.83 -1.43
C HIS A 40 11.22 1.61 -0.34
N PHE A 41 10.98 0.99 0.82
CA PHE A 41 10.31 1.62 1.95
C PHE A 41 11.29 2.43 2.79
N GLU A 42 10.86 3.62 3.21
CA GLU A 42 11.62 4.52 4.08
C GLU A 42 10.94 4.72 5.45
N PRO A 43 11.70 4.65 6.57
CA PRO A 43 13.11 4.25 6.67
C PRO A 43 13.36 2.78 6.29
N PRO A 44 14.59 2.40 5.86
CA PRO A 44 14.94 1.01 5.66
C PRO A 44 14.98 0.29 7.02
N GLU A 45 14.06 -0.64 7.23
CA GLU A 45 13.96 -1.43 8.45
C GLU A 45 14.32 -2.91 8.20
N PRO A 46 14.77 -3.65 9.22
CA PRO A 46 14.94 -5.10 9.13
C PRO A 46 13.68 -5.78 8.58
N GLY A 47 13.84 -6.63 7.55
CA GLY A 47 12.72 -7.30 6.89
C GLY A 47 12.20 -6.59 5.63
N HIS A 48 12.59 -5.33 5.38
CA HIS A 48 12.31 -4.63 4.12
C HIS A 48 13.15 -5.18 2.95
N SER A 49 14.36 -5.69 3.22
CA SER A 49 15.34 -6.13 2.20
C SER A 49 15.51 -7.65 2.08
N GLY A 50 14.71 -8.44 2.81
CA GLY A 50 14.76 -9.91 2.75
C GLY A 50 14.12 -10.51 1.48
N PRO A 51 13.90 -11.84 1.41
CA PRO A 51 13.27 -12.50 0.27
C PRO A 51 11.86 -11.96 -0.07
N SER A 52 11.13 -11.46 0.93
CA SER A 52 9.86 -10.72 0.79
C SER A 52 10.04 -9.30 0.26
N GLY A 53 11.20 -8.70 0.50
CA GLY A 53 11.56 -7.33 0.16
C GLY A 53 11.73 -7.05 -1.33
N HIS A 54 11.95 -8.10 -2.12
CA HIS A 54 12.05 -8.01 -3.58
C HIS A 54 10.74 -8.30 -4.30
N ARG A 55 9.69 -8.68 -3.56
CA ARG A 55 8.36 -8.93 -4.10
C ARG A 55 7.50 -7.69 -4.00
N ASN A 56 6.54 -7.57 -4.90
CA ASN A 56 5.54 -6.51 -4.87
C ASN A 56 4.51 -6.82 -3.79
N HIS A 57 4.28 -5.87 -2.88
CA HIS A 57 3.22 -5.92 -1.88
C HIS A 57 2.21 -4.79 -2.14
N PRO A 58 0.90 -5.03 -1.93
CA PRO A 58 -0.07 -3.97 -2.04
C PRO A 58 0.18 -2.90 -0.98
N VAL A 59 0.09 -1.64 -1.39
CA VAL A 59 0.22 -0.48 -0.52
C VAL A 59 -0.93 0.48 -0.83
N ILE A 60 -1.45 1.12 0.21
CA ILE A 60 -2.55 2.08 0.10
C ILE A 60 -2.00 3.46 0.42
N ALA A 61 -2.10 4.39 -0.53
CA ALA A 61 -1.66 5.76 -0.34
C ALA A 61 -2.52 6.46 0.72
N LEU A 62 -1.86 6.97 1.76
CA LEU A 62 -2.49 7.71 2.85
C LEU A 62 -2.65 9.19 2.51
N ASP A 63 -1.81 9.72 1.62
CA ASP A 63 -1.93 11.09 1.11
C ASP A 63 -1.31 11.22 -0.29
N HIS A 64 -1.26 12.44 -0.80
CA HIS A 64 -0.54 12.82 -2.00
C HIS A 64 0.99 12.71 -1.80
N PRO A 65 1.77 12.59 -2.88
CA PRO A 65 3.22 12.74 -2.80
C PRO A 65 3.58 14.14 -2.29
N ASN A 66 4.62 14.22 -1.46
CA ASN A 66 5.20 15.50 -1.10
C ASN A 66 6.01 16.10 -2.27
N HIS A 67 6.64 17.26 -2.05
CA HIS A 67 7.43 17.95 -3.07
C HIS A 67 8.67 17.17 -3.54
N GLU A 68 9.12 16.19 -2.77
CA GLU A 68 10.24 15.30 -3.08
C GLU A 68 9.77 13.97 -3.71
N GLY A 69 8.46 13.78 -3.93
CA GLY A 69 7.91 12.56 -4.53
C GLY A 69 7.64 11.43 -3.54
N TRP A 70 7.83 11.64 -2.24
CA TRP A 70 7.54 10.62 -1.21
C TRP A 70 6.06 10.55 -0.89
N VAL A 71 5.54 9.32 -0.92
CA VAL A 71 4.13 9.02 -0.66
C VAL A 71 4.02 8.26 0.65
N PRO A 72 3.27 8.76 1.64
CA PRO A 72 2.98 7.97 2.82
C PRO A 72 1.99 6.86 2.48
N VAL A 73 2.29 5.63 2.89
CA VAL A 73 1.49 4.46 2.57
C VAL A 73 1.26 3.57 3.79
N ALA A 74 0.10 2.90 3.81
CA ALA A 74 -0.14 1.74 4.66
C ALA A 74 0.11 0.46 3.88
N VAL A 75 0.86 -0.46 4.46
CA VAL A 75 1.25 -1.73 3.81
C VAL A 75 0.18 -2.78 4.05
N VAL A 76 -0.19 -3.54 3.02
CA VAL A 76 -1.09 -4.69 3.11
C VAL A 76 -0.28 -5.98 2.94
N SER A 77 -0.39 -6.90 3.89
CA SER A 77 0.31 -8.19 3.82
C SER A 77 -0.43 -9.24 4.64
N HIS A 78 -0.26 -10.51 4.26
CA HIS A 78 -0.64 -11.66 5.11
C HIS A 78 0.34 -11.89 6.26
N ASN A 79 1.56 -11.38 6.13
CA ASN A 79 2.63 -11.60 7.09
C ASN A 79 3.53 -10.35 7.12
N HIS A 80 3.24 -9.47 8.06
CA HIS A 80 4.05 -8.29 8.30
C HIS A 80 5.37 -8.68 9.00
N PRO A 81 6.48 -7.97 8.72
CA PRO A 81 7.69 -8.11 9.52
C PRO A 81 7.40 -7.72 10.98
N GLU A 82 8.20 -8.23 11.93
CA GLU A 82 7.94 -8.10 13.37
C GLU A 82 7.69 -6.65 13.81
N HIS A 83 8.45 -5.70 13.27
CA HIS A 83 8.30 -4.28 13.60
C HIS A 83 6.96 -3.69 13.15
N MET A 84 6.24 -4.30 12.21
CA MET A 84 4.94 -3.82 11.72
C MET A 84 3.74 -4.56 12.36
N GLN A 85 3.97 -5.61 13.16
CA GLN A 85 2.89 -6.47 13.66
C GLN A 85 2.09 -5.89 14.84
N GLN A 86 2.62 -4.88 15.55
CA GLN A 86 2.06 -4.44 16.83
C GLN A 86 0.68 -3.77 16.70
N HIS A 87 0.37 -3.21 15.53
CA HIS A 87 -0.90 -2.54 15.26
C HIS A 87 -1.33 -2.83 13.82
N VAL A 88 -1.93 -4.00 13.65
CA VAL A 88 -2.47 -4.47 12.37
C VAL A 88 -3.98 -4.64 12.46
N ALA A 89 -4.68 -4.35 11.37
CA ALA A 89 -6.11 -4.62 11.25
C ALA A 89 -6.39 -5.48 10.04
N ASN A 90 -7.49 -6.25 10.07
CA ASN A 90 -7.91 -7.01 8.89
C ASN A 90 -8.21 -6.05 7.74
N ALA A 91 -7.64 -6.30 6.56
CA ALA A 91 -7.82 -5.45 5.39
C ALA A 91 -9.28 -5.38 4.91
N GLN A 92 -10.09 -6.41 5.19
CA GLN A 92 -11.53 -6.42 4.92
C GLN A 92 -12.30 -5.32 5.68
N HIS A 93 -11.72 -4.77 6.75
CA HIS A 93 -12.31 -3.65 7.46
C HIS A 93 -12.35 -2.38 6.60
N TYR A 94 -11.43 -2.25 5.63
CA TYR A 94 -11.22 -1.07 4.80
C TYR A 94 -11.62 -1.28 3.34
N ASP A 95 -12.43 -2.29 3.05
CA ASP A 95 -12.96 -2.51 1.70
C ASP A 95 -14.45 -2.79 1.63
N HIS A 96 -15.21 -2.59 2.71
CA HIS A 96 -16.65 -2.85 2.72
C HIS A 96 -17.41 -2.13 1.58
N HIS A 97 -17.17 -0.83 1.39
CA HIS A 97 -17.84 -0.07 0.32
C HIS A 97 -17.17 -0.33 -1.03
N THR A 98 -15.85 -0.49 -1.02
CA THR A 98 -15.05 -0.81 -2.22
C THR A 98 -15.46 -2.15 -2.85
N HIS A 99 -15.76 -3.15 -2.02
CA HIS A 99 -16.20 -4.49 -2.39
C HIS A 99 -17.60 -4.45 -3.00
N ALA A 100 -18.51 -3.64 -2.46
CA ALA A 100 -19.82 -3.43 -3.04
C ALA A 100 -19.77 -2.84 -4.47
N GLU A 101 -18.68 -2.14 -4.82
CA GLU A 101 -18.41 -1.61 -6.17
C GLU A 101 -17.61 -2.56 -7.08
N GLY A 102 -17.33 -3.79 -6.60
CA GLY A 102 -16.67 -4.84 -7.36
C GLY A 102 -15.14 -4.82 -7.30
N GLY A 103 -14.53 -4.14 -6.32
CA GLY A 103 -13.09 -4.19 -6.07
C GLY A 103 -12.76 -4.75 -4.70
N GLU A 104 -11.77 -5.65 -4.59
CA GLU A 104 -11.44 -6.31 -3.31
C GLU A 104 -9.99 -6.04 -2.91
N VAL A 105 -9.77 -5.34 -1.80
CA VAL A 105 -8.42 -4.96 -1.33
C VAL A 105 -7.72 -6.16 -0.69
N SER A 106 -8.50 -7.18 -0.34
CA SER A 106 -8.06 -8.23 0.55
C SER A 106 -8.53 -9.61 0.12
N THR A 107 -7.59 -10.53 -0.04
CA THR A 107 -7.89 -11.95 0.12
C THR A 107 -7.98 -12.26 1.61
N THR A 108 -8.81 -13.23 1.99
CA THR A 108 -9.01 -13.64 3.40
C THR A 108 -7.66 -13.80 4.12
N GLY A 109 -7.51 -13.11 5.25
CA GLY A 109 -6.28 -13.13 6.06
C GLY A 109 -5.25 -12.05 5.71
N SER A 110 -5.56 -11.10 4.82
CA SER A 110 -4.72 -9.91 4.60
C SER A 110 -4.87 -8.92 5.75
N GLN A 111 -3.78 -8.27 6.15
CA GLN A 111 -3.75 -7.29 7.22
C GLN A 111 -3.12 -5.98 6.75
N VAL A 112 -3.60 -4.85 7.25
CA VAL A 112 -3.04 -3.52 7.04
C VAL A 112 -2.21 -3.13 8.26
N ALA A 113 -0.97 -2.67 8.05
CA ALA A 113 -0.11 -2.15 9.10
C ALA A 113 -0.49 -0.69 9.43
N LEU A 114 -1.20 -0.48 10.54
CA LEU A 114 -1.71 0.82 10.97
C LEU A 114 -0.69 1.61 11.80
N GLY A 115 0.05 0.91 12.66
CA GLY A 115 1.01 1.54 13.59
C GLY A 115 2.32 1.98 12.94
N HIS A 116 2.58 1.52 11.71
CA HIS A 116 3.84 1.73 11.01
C HIS A 116 3.62 2.19 9.56
N PRO A 117 2.99 3.37 9.36
CA PRO A 117 2.96 3.97 8.03
C PRO A 117 4.40 4.22 7.57
N THR A 118 4.67 3.92 6.30
CA THR A 118 5.99 4.07 5.69
C THR A 118 5.91 5.00 4.48
N HIS A 119 7.05 5.34 3.91
CA HIS A 119 7.11 6.18 2.72
C HIS A 119 7.67 5.38 1.55
N VAL A 120 7.11 5.60 0.36
CA VAL A 120 7.61 5.04 -0.90
C VAL A 120 7.75 6.18 -1.88
N HIS A 121 8.87 6.25 -2.58
CA HIS A 121 9.05 7.24 -3.64
C HIS A 121 8.12 6.88 -4.81
N ILE A 122 7.56 7.90 -5.46
CA ILE A 122 6.58 7.69 -6.52
C ILE A 122 7.09 6.84 -7.69
N ASP A 123 8.39 6.91 -7.98
CA ASP A 123 9.04 6.11 -9.03
C ASP A 123 9.04 4.61 -8.71
N ASP A 124 8.91 4.25 -7.44
CA ASP A 124 8.86 2.86 -6.94
C ASP A 124 7.41 2.37 -6.70
N LEU A 125 6.42 3.22 -6.96
CA LEU A 125 5.01 2.83 -6.99
C LEU A 125 4.64 2.29 -8.37
N HIS A 126 3.93 1.17 -8.37
CA HIS A 126 3.39 0.56 -9.58
C HIS A 126 1.88 0.35 -9.47
N HIS A 127 1.17 0.51 -10.57
CA HIS A 127 -0.25 0.20 -10.61
C HIS A 127 -0.50 -1.29 -10.34
N VAL A 128 -1.59 -1.57 -9.62
CA VAL A 128 -2.12 -2.94 -9.53
C VAL A 128 -2.45 -3.46 -10.93
N SER A 129 -2.14 -4.74 -11.19
CA SER A 129 -2.55 -5.39 -12.45
C SER A 129 -4.07 -5.53 -12.51
N HIS A 130 -4.65 -5.54 -13.70
CA HIS A 130 -6.08 -5.81 -13.86
C HIS A 130 -6.48 -7.19 -13.32
N ASP A 131 -5.57 -8.17 -13.40
CA ASP A 131 -5.81 -9.55 -13.01
C ASP A 131 -5.55 -9.82 -11.52
N SER A 132 -5.16 -8.82 -10.72
CA SER A 132 -4.83 -9.04 -9.31
C SER A 132 -6.04 -9.12 -8.39
N GLY A 133 -7.23 -8.73 -8.86
CA GLY A 133 -8.43 -8.58 -8.03
C GLY A 133 -8.44 -7.33 -7.14
N LEU A 134 -7.29 -6.65 -7.02
CA LEU A 134 -7.15 -5.44 -6.21
C LEU A 134 -7.88 -4.26 -6.87
N PRO A 135 -8.61 -3.43 -6.10
CA PRO A 135 -9.16 -2.20 -6.62
C PRO A 135 -8.02 -1.25 -6.95
N ARG A 136 -8.26 -0.33 -7.88
CA ARG A 136 -7.34 0.79 -8.12
C ARG A 136 -7.38 1.82 -7.00
N ARG A 137 -8.48 1.86 -6.24
CA ARG A 137 -8.73 2.82 -5.19
C ARG A 137 -9.79 2.31 -4.22
N LEU A 138 -9.62 2.65 -2.94
CA LEU A 138 -10.66 2.53 -1.93
C LEU A 138 -11.79 3.54 -2.17
N HIS A 139 -12.99 3.18 -1.73
CA HIS A 139 -14.07 4.13 -1.55
C HIS A 139 -13.66 5.25 -0.58
N PRO A 140 -14.13 6.51 -0.75
CA PRO A 140 -13.75 7.62 0.12
C PRO A 140 -14.03 7.38 1.61
N THR A 141 -15.15 6.72 1.95
CA THR A 141 -15.46 6.32 3.34
C THR A 141 -14.42 5.36 3.91
N ASP A 142 -14.06 4.34 3.15
CA ASP A 142 -13.07 3.34 3.57
C ASP A 142 -11.67 3.99 3.71
N THR A 143 -11.36 4.91 2.81
CA THR A 143 -10.13 5.73 2.87
C THR A 143 -10.08 6.55 4.15
N HIS A 144 -11.18 7.22 4.50
CA HIS A 144 -11.26 8.04 5.70
C HIS A 144 -11.09 7.20 6.97
N ASN A 145 -11.75 6.04 7.04
CA ASN A 145 -11.62 5.11 8.15
C ASN A 145 -10.17 4.61 8.31
N LEU A 146 -9.53 4.24 7.20
CA LEU A 146 -8.12 3.84 7.21
C LEU A 146 -7.21 4.95 7.73
N GLN A 147 -7.36 6.18 7.23
CA GLN A 147 -6.55 7.32 7.69
C GLN A 147 -6.78 7.62 9.17
N HIS A 148 -8.05 7.56 9.62
CA HIS A 148 -8.42 7.74 11.02
C HIS A 148 -7.73 6.70 11.92
N ASP A 149 -7.77 5.42 11.54
CA ASP A 149 -7.19 4.34 12.34
C ASP A 149 -5.66 4.35 12.32
N VAL A 150 -5.05 4.68 11.18
CA VAL A 150 -3.59 4.92 11.10
C VAL A 150 -3.20 6.06 12.04
N HIS A 151 -3.93 7.17 12.04
CA HIS A 151 -3.69 8.28 12.94
C HIS A 151 -3.81 7.85 14.41
N HIS A 152 -4.87 7.12 14.76
CA HIS A 152 -5.08 6.64 16.12
C HIS A 152 -3.99 5.64 16.57
N ALA A 153 -3.52 4.76 15.68
CA ALA A 153 -2.54 3.73 16.01
C ALA A 153 -1.09 4.23 16.06
N SER A 154 -0.72 5.20 15.20
CA SER A 154 0.68 5.64 15.03
C SER A 154 0.92 7.11 15.41
N GLY A 155 -0.13 7.90 15.59
CA GLY A 155 -0.04 9.36 15.69
C GLY A 155 0.27 10.06 14.35
N PHE A 156 0.43 9.30 13.25
CA PHE A 156 0.76 9.85 11.94
C PHE A 156 -0.31 10.82 11.45
N THR A 157 0.13 11.94 10.91
CA THR A 157 -0.71 12.88 10.16
C THR A 157 0.04 13.26 8.90
N SER A 158 -0.68 13.36 7.79
CA SER A 158 -0.15 13.93 6.55
C SER A 158 -1.09 15.01 6.06
N ASN A 159 -0.51 16.06 5.53
CA ASN A 159 -1.21 17.21 4.97
C ASN A 159 -0.52 17.64 3.66
N ASN A 160 -0.03 16.67 2.89
CA ASN A 160 0.67 16.91 1.65
C ASN A 160 -0.29 17.63 0.68
N GLU A 161 0.18 18.75 0.13
CA GLU A 161 -0.61 19.49 -0.82
C GLU A 161 -0.94 18.60 -2.03
N ARG A 162 -2.19 18.70 -2.49
CA ARG A 162 -2.60 17.99 -3.68
C ARG A 162 -1.76 18.43 -4.86
N TYR A 163 -1.02 17.48 -5.45
CA TYR A 163 -0.27 17.73 -6.68
C TYR A 163 -1.22 18.17 -7.78
N ARG A 164 -1.16 19.46 -8.15
CA ARG A 164 -1.97 20.01 -9.23
C ARG A 164 -1.33 19.63 -10.55
N THR A 165 -2.07 18.92 -11.40
CA THR A 165 -1.68 18.80 -12.80
C THR A 165 -1.58 20.22 -13.37
N PRO A 166 -0.45 20.61 -13.99
CA PRO A 166 -0.35 21.91 -14.64
C PRO A 166 -1.53 22.08 -15.60
N THR A 167 -2.21 23.23 -15.54
CA THR A 167 -3.25 23.56 -16.51
C THR A 167 -2.62 23.47 -17.90
N PRO A 168 -3.17 22.67 -18.83
CA PRO A 168 -2.59 22.57 -20.16
C PRO A 168 -2.55 23.95 -20.82
N PRO A 169 -1.48 24.28 -21.58
CA PRO A 169 -1.26 25.64 -22.07
C PRO A 169 -2.40 26.19 -22.93
N TRP A 170 -3.18 25.32 -23.58
CA TRP A 170 -4.33 25.70 -24.41
C TRP A 170 -5.59 26.09 -23.63
N ARG A 171 -5.63 25.95 -22.29
CA ARG A 171 -6.76 26.41 -21.46
C ARG A 171 -6.60 27.85 -20.95
N HIS A 172 -5.57 28.59 -21.38
CA HIS A 172 -5.30 29.97 -20.94
C HIS A 172 -6.00 31.06 -21.77
N HIS A 173 -6.98 30.71 -22.60
CA HIS A 173 -7.72 31.69 -23.41
C HIS A 173 -9.21 31.41 -23.39
N GLU A 174 -9.91 31.95 -22.40
CA GLU A 174 -11.29 32.46 -22.50
C GLU A 174 -11.45 33.67 -21.59
#